data_AF-A0A8T4N2W1-F1
#
_entry.id   AF-A0A8T4N2W1-F1
#
_cell.length_a   1.000
_cell.length_b   1.000
_cell.length_c   1.000
_cell.angle_alpha   90.00
_cell.angle_beta   90.00
_cell.angle_gamma   90.00
#
_symmetry.space_group_name_H-M   'P 1'
#
loop_
_entity.id
_entity.type
_entity.pdbx_description
1 polymer ?
#
loop_
_entity_poly.entity_id
_entity_poly.type
_entity_poly.pdbx_seq_one_letter_code
_entity_poly.pdbx_strand_id
1 'polypeptide(L)'
;MKRAFIYAGAILSAIILILIIFIILNPNKLLSPGSGATILEECKTLSYEGEGAVNILFFSNKNTAKEYSEILFNIKPFSDNRDFFNFYYIDTYKPECEIYKGIALFCYSKELVKKSSSCPNDHIIVINNENANVRSSSYMNVLSINSQNQKTIIAHEFGHNFAYLADEYVPAKLPRKARNCVASCEKFSDKKDGCFEGCSKENYFRSVNSGIMKSLLSNDYGLFNERLILDKIEEGKQSITGFVIESVKNCKNKEYYLIEGEHSDGEIKIKNKNIEKGCVGKNGIGDFNYALIKTDGSAAIDGEFNPEFIFTDIDSESGEIIGDVLINEGEFLLKAPVVEDSKSFEILSDGEVITEINLEGIDNKPCKKLK
;
A
#
# COMPACT_ATOMS: atom_id res chain seq x y z
N MET A 1 -21.27 -46.74 -31.00
CA MET A 1 -20.67 -45.51 -31.57
C MET A 1 -21.69 -44.46 -31.99
N LYS A 2 -22.58 -44.70 -32.98
CA LYS A 2 -23.53 -43.66 -33.46
C LYS A 2 -24.41 -43.02 -32.37
N ARG A 3 -24.92 -43.80 -31.40
CA ARG A 3 -25.73 -43.26 -30.29
C ARG A 3 -24.94 -42.35 -29.35
N ALA A 4 -23.67 -42.66 -29.08
CA ALA A 4 -22.82 -41.83 -28.22
C ALA A 4 -22.55 -40.44 -28.83
N PHE A 5 -22.35 -40.37 -30.16
CA PHE A 5 -22.19 -39.10 -30.88
C PHE A 5 -23.45 -38.23 -30.82
N ILE A 6 -24.65 -38.84 -30.88
CA ILE A 6 -25.92 -38.11 -30.78
C ILE A 6 -26.10 -37.50 -29.38
N TYR A 7 -25.79 -38.26 -28.32
CA TYR A 7 -25.88 -37.75 -26.94
C TYR A 7 -24.85 -36.64 -26.67
N ALA A 8 -23.62 -36.78 -27.16
CA ALA A 8 -22.59 -35.74 -27.02
C ALA A 8 -23.01 -34.43 -27.70
N GLY A 9 -23.59 -34.50 -28.90
CA GLY A 9 -24.11 -33.34 -29.62
C GLY A 9 -25.27 -32.63 -28.90
N ALA A 10 -26.18 -33.40 -28.30
CA ALA A 10 -27.31 -32.85 -27.53
C ALA A 10 -26.84 -32.12 -26.25
N ILE A 11 -25.88 -32.70 -25.53
CA ILE A 11 -25.32 -32.10 -24.31
C ILE A 11 -24.57 -30.80 -24.64
N LEU A 12 -23.73 -30.80 -25.69
CA LEU A 12 -23.02 -29.59 -26.12
C LEU A 12 -23.99 -28.48 -26.53
N SER A 13 -25.06 -28.83 -27.25
CA SER A 13 -26.10 -27.87 -27.66
C SER A 13 -26.84 -27.28 -26.46
N ALA A 14 -27.13 -28.08 -25.43
CA ALA A 14 -27.75 -27.61 -24.20
C ALA A 14 -26.83 -26.66 -23.41
N ILE A 15 -25.54 -26.96 -23.32
CA ILE A 15 -24.54 -26.08 -22.68
C ILE A 15 -24.45 -24.73 -23.40
N ILE A 16 -24.38 -24.74 -24.73
CA ILE A 16 -24.36 -23.52 -25.55
C ILE A 16 -25.64 -22.71 -25.34
N LEU A 17 -26.81 -23.37 -25.32
CA LEU A 17 -28.09 -22.69 -25.09
C LEU A 17 -28.15 -22.05 -23.70
N ILE A 18 -27.67 -22.73 -22.64
CA ILE A 18 -27.60 -22.18 -21.28
C ILE A 18 -26.66 -20.98 -21.23
N LEU A 19 -25.51 -21.03 -21.91
CA LEU A 19 -24.58 -19.91 -22.02
C LEU A 19 -25.22 -18.71 -22.75
N ILE A 20 -25.90 -18.95 -23.87
CA ILE A 20 -26.60 -17.90 -24.62
C ILE A 20 -27.72 -17.30 -23.77
N ILE A 21 -28.53 -18.11 -23.08
CA ILE A 21 -29.58 -17.63 -22.16
C ILE A 21 -28.94 -16.83 -21.03
N PHE A 22 -27.83 -17.28 -20.44
CA PHE A 22 -27.13 -16.55 -19.40
C PHE A 22 -26.62 -15.18 -19.88
N ILE A 23 -26.08 -15.10 -21.11
CA ILE A 23 -25.65 -13.85 -21.75
C ILE A 23 -26.84 -12.93 -22.04
N ILE A 24 -27.95 -13.46 -22.58
CA ILE A 24 -29.16 -12.69 -22.92
C ILE A 24 -29.90 -12.21 -21.68
N LEU A 25 -29.92 -12.98 -20.59
CA LEU A 25 -30.56 -12.60 -19.34
C LEU A 25 -29.67 -11.69 -18.49
N ASN A 26 -28.35 -11.70 -18.71
CA ASN A 26 -27.41 -10.84 -18.01
C ASN A 26 -26.52 -10.01 -18.97
N PRO A 27 -27.09 -9.28 -19.94
CA PRO A 27 -26.31 -8.57 -20.96
C PRO A 27 -25.45 -7.47 -20.34
N ASN A 28 -25.90 -6.95 -19.19
CA ASN A 28 -25.20 -5.91 -18.44
C ASN A 28 -24.09 -6.45 -17.53
N LYS A 29 -24.03 -7.75 -17.23
CA LYS A 29 -22.96 -8.32 -16.39
C LYS A 29 -21.75 -8.79 -17.20
N LEU A 30 -21.92 -9.11 -18.49
CA LEU A 30 -20.83 -9.68 -19.29
C LEU A 30 -20.15 -8.69 -20.25
N LEU A 31 -20.77 -7.55 -20.59
CA LEU A 31 -20.27 -6.69 -21.69
C LEU A 31 -20.17 -5.20 -21.38
N SER A 32 -20.55 -4.75 -20.18
CA SER A 32 -20.05 -3.46 -19.68
C SER A 32 -19.00 -3.78 -18.64
N PRO A 33 -17.69 -3.53 -18.89
CA PRO A 33 -16.79 -3.27 -17.79
C PRO A 33 -17.42 -2.10 -17.03
N GLY A 34 -18.14 -2.45 -15.97
CA GLY A 34 -19.04 -1.55 -15.30
C GLY A 34 -18.22 -0.43 -14.70
N SER A 35 -18.23 0.72 -15.35
CA SER A 35 -17.93 2.01 -14.74
C SER A 35 -19.01 2.38 -13.72
N GLY A 36 -19.35 1.43 -12.85
CA GLY A 36 -20.15 1.67 -11.66
C GLY A 36 -19.39 2.74 -10.89
N ALA A 37 -19.95 3.94 -10.85
CA ALA A 37 -19.33 5.07 -10.19
C ALA A 37 -18.94 4.64 -8.78
N THR A 38 -17.66 4.75 -8.45
CA THR A 38 -17.15 4.39 -7.14
C THR A 38 -17.90 5.19 -6.09
N ILE A 39 -18.66 4.48 -5.25
CA ILE A 39 -19.36 5.10 -4.12
C ILE A 39 -18.31 5.33 -3.04
N LEU A 40 -17.96 6.60 -2.85
CA LEU A 40 -17.06 7.03 -1.79
C LEU A 40 -17.77 6.96 -0.42
N GLU A 41 -17.00 6.59 0.58
CA GLU A 41 -17.41 6.49 1.98
C GLU A 41 -17.43 7.86 2.67
N GLU A 42 -18.03 7.90 3.86
CA GLU A 42 -17.94 9.08 4.72
C GLU A 42 -16.54 9.16 5.36
N CYS A 43 -15.73 10.11 4.89
CA CYS A 43 -14.44 10.39 5.49
C CYS A 43 -14.59 11.22 6.77
N LYS A 44 -14.04 10.72 7.88
CA LYS A 44 -14.05 11.43 9.17
C LYS A 44 -12.62 11.79 9.55
N THR A 45 -12.44 13.00 10.10
CA THR A 45 -11.14 13.50 10.55
C THR A 45 -10.98 13.21 12.04
N LEU A 46 -9.85 12.63 12.42
CA LEU A 46 -9.45 12.42 13.81
C LEU A 46 -8.57 13.58 14.31
N SER A 47 -7.57 13.97 13.52
CA SER A 47 -6.75 15.19 13.71
C SER A 47 -6.24 15.70 12.35
N TYR A 48 -5.99 17.00 12.26
CA TYR A 48 -5.57 17.67 11.03
C TYR A 48 -4.58 18.78 11.34
N GLU A 49 -3.36 18.64 10.85
CA GLU A 49 -2.21 19.50 11.08
C GLU A 49 -1.79 20.28 9.83
N GLY A 50 -2.42 20.03 8.66
CA GLY A 50 -2.27 20.85 7.45
C GLY A 50 -2.17 20.06 6.14
N GLU A 51 -2.21 20.73 4.99
CA GLU A 51 -2.28 20.06 3.66
C GLU A 51 -1.07 19.20 3.28
N GLY A 52 0.12 19.48 3.82
CA GLY A 52 1.31 18.67 3.52
C GLY A 52 1.83 17.84 4.69
N ALA A 53 1.00 17.66 5.72
CA ALA A 53 1.21 16.59 6.68
C ALA A 53 0.91 15.23 6.01
N VAL A 54 1.59 14.19 6.49
CA VAL A 54 1.42 12.80 6.06
C VAL A 54 0.04 12.31 6.48
N ASN A 55 -0.74 11.81 5.53
CA ASN A 55 -2.13 11.43 5.75
C ASN A 55 -2.22 9.93 6.08
N ILE A 56 -2.66 9.59 7.28
CA ILE A 56 -2.87 8.21 7.73
C ILE A 56 -4.37 7.96 7.85
N LEU A 57 -4.87 6.97 7.10
CA LEU A 57 -6.27 6.59 7.08
C LEU A 57 -6.48 5.26 7.80
N PHE A 58 -7.33 5.25 8.83
CA PHE A 58 -7.78 4.02 9.49
C PHE A 58 -9.12 3.52 8.94
N PHE A 59 -9.21 2.22 8.67
CA PHE A 59 -10.47 1.50 8.53
C PHE A 59 -10.82 0.85 9.87
N SER A 60 -11.40 1.65 10.77
CA SER A 60 -11.86 1.22 12.09
C SER A 60 -12.80 2.27 12.70
N ASN A 61 -13.39 1.96 13.86
CA ASN A 61 -14.16 2.95 14.61
C ASN A 61 -13.23 4.04 15.20
N LYS A 62 -13.80 5.20 15.55
CA LYS A 62 -13.06 6.35 16.10
C LYS A 62 -12.16 6.02 17.29
N ASN A 63 -12.62 5.18 18.23
CA ASN A 63 -11.87 4.88 19.45
C ASN A 63 -10.64 4.03 19.14
N THR A 64 -10.79 3.02 18.27
CA THR A 64 -9.68 2.18 17.82
C THR A 64 -8.67 2.98 16.99
N ALA A 65 -9.14 3.81 16.05
CA ALA A 65 -8.27 4.70 15.28
C ALA A 65 -7.46 5.64 16.21
N LYS A 66 -8.13 6.22 17.21
CA LYS A 66 -7.50 7.08 18.22
C LYS A 66 -6.44 6.34 19.02
N GLU A 67 -6.78 5.18 19.58
CA GLU A 67 -5.87 4.36 20.36
C GLU A 67 -4.59 4.02 19.58
N TYR A 68 -4.71 3.53 18.36
CA TYR A 68 -3.55 3.15 17.55
C TYR A 68 -2.73 4.37 17.08
N SER A 69 -3.37 5.50 16.78
CA SER A 69 -2.65 6.75 16.50
C SER A 69 -1.85 7.24 17.70
N GLU A 70 -2.38 7.11 18.92
CA GLU A 70 -1.70 7.53 20.15
C GLU A 70 -0.48 6.64 20.44
N ILE A 71 -0.55 5.34 20.14
CA ILE A 71 0.57 4.42 20.29
C ILE A 71 1.72 4.79 19.37
N LEU A 72 1.44 5.01 18.08
CA LEU A 72 2.44 5.48 17.12
C LEU A 72 3.10 6.77 17.61
N PHE A 73 2.30 7.70 18.13
CA PHE A 73 2.76 8.98 18.63
C PHE A 73 3.37 8.98 20.04
N ASN A 74 3.43 7.84 20.71
CA ASN A 74 4.21 7.68 21.94
C ASN A 74 5.64 7.19 21.66
N ILE A 75 5.95 6.90 20.40
CA ILE A 75 7.24 6.39 19.94
C ILE A 75 7.97 7.51 19.18
N LYS A 76 9.29 7.60 19.36
CA LYS A 76 10.12 8.55 18.60
C LYS A 76 10.45 7.99 17.22
N PRO A 77 10.61 8.86 16.19
CA PRO A 77 10.57 10.31 16.24
C PRO A 77 9.15 10.90 16.09
N PHE A 78 8.11 10.06 15.95
CA PHE A 78 6.74 10.52 15.69
C PHE A 78 6.18 11.40 16.81
N SER A 79 6.48 11.07 18.06
CA SER A 79 6.10 11.85 19.25
C SER A 79 6.57 13.31 19.19
N ASP A 80 7.76 13.56 18.67
CA ASP A 80 8.37 14.89 18.55
C ASP A 80 7.95 15.62 17.25
N ASN A 81 7.19 14.95 16.37
CA ASN A 81 6.84 15.42 15.01
C ASN A 81 5.34 15.23 14.72
N ARG A 82 4.48 15.32 15.75
CA ARG A 82 3.03 15.07 15.62
C ARG A 82 2.35 15.98 14.61
N ASP A 83 2.81 17.22 14.50
CA ASP A 83 2.34 18.26 13.57
C ASP A 83 2.60 17.93 12.08
N PHE A 84 3.32 16.84 11.79
CA PHE A 84 3.54 16.37 10.43
C PHE A 84 2.59 15.25 10.00
N PHE A 85 1.55 14.94 10.78
CA PHE A 85 0.62 13.85 10.46
C PHE A 85 -0.85 14.26 10.60
N ASN A 86 -1.64 13.94 9.58
CA ASN A 86 -3.10 13.99 9.62
C ASN A 86 -3.64 12.57 9.83
N PHE A 87 -4.70 12.46 10.63
CA PHE A 87 -5.38 11.18 10.83
C PHE A 87 -6.83 11.25 10.41
N TYR A 88 -7.22 10.26 9.63
CA TYR A 88 -8.59 10.07 9.15
C TYR A 88 -9.07 8.68 9.54
N TYR A 89 -10.39 8.50 9.55
CA TYR A 89 -10.98 7.18 9.71
C TYR A 89 -12.27 7.02 8.89
N ILE A 90 -12.52 5.77 8.49
CA ILE A 90 -13.76 5.31 7.88
C ILE A 90 -14.28 4.16 8.73
N ASP A 91 -15.50 4.31 9.26
CA ASP A 91 -16.19 3.32 10.10
C ASP A 91 -17.46 2.77 9.43
N THR A 92 -17.82 3.26 8.24
CA THR A 92 -18.99 2.83 7.45
C THR A 92 -18.70 1.64 6.55
N TYR A 93 -17.43 1.30 6.35
CA TYR A 93 -16.98 0.19 5.51
C TYR A 93 -16.02 -0.70 6.29
N LYS A 94 -16.23 -2.02 6.23
CA LYS A 94 -15.33 -3.03 6.78
C LYS A 94 -14.65 -3.75 5.62
N PRO A 95 -13.33 -3.57 5.42
CA PRO A 95 -12.59 -4.28 4.38
C PRO A 95 -12.67 -5.80 4.54
N GLU A 96 -12.79 -6.51 3.43
CA GLU A 96 -12.55 -7.95 3.40
C GLU A 96 -11.04 -8.20 3.47
N CYS A 97 -10.63 -9.07 4.39
CA CYS A 97 -9.25 -9.50 4.53
C CYS A 97 -9.18 -11.02 4.50
N GLU A 98 -8.07 -11.56 4.05
CA GLU A 98 -7.80 -12.98 4.04
C GLU A 98 -6.60 -13.35 4.92
N ILE A 99 -6.46 -14.65 5.20
CA ILE A 99 -5.28 -15.19 5.89
C ILE A 99 -4.30 -15.70 4.82
N TYR A 100 -3.45 -14.80 4.35
CA TYR A 100 -2.50 -15.06 3.27
C TYR A 100 -1.48 -16.14 3.69
N LYS A 101 -1.32 -17.14 2.82
CA LYS A 101 -0.54 -18.38 3.05
C LYS A 101 -0.84 -19.07 4.40
N GLY A 102 -2.02 -18.84 4.97
CA GLY A 102 -2.46 -19.44 6.23
C GLY A 102 -1.81 -18.85 7.50
N ILE A 103 -1.01 -17.77 7.40
CA ILE A 103 -0.28 -17.21 8.54
C ILE A 103 -0.47 -15.72 8.77
N ALA A 104 -0.73 -14.91 7.74
CA ALA A 104 -0.73 -13.46 7.85
C ALA A 104 -2.08 -12.84 7.47
N LEU A 105 -2.54 -11.86 8.25
CA LEU A 105 -3.69 -11.05 7.90
C LEU A 105 -3.32 -10.16 6.71
N PHE A 106 -4.07 -10.25 5.62
CA PHE A 106 -3.82 -9.50 4.40
C PHE A 106 -5.11 -8.82 3.93
N CYS A 107 -5.14 -7.49 3.99
CA CYS A 107 -6.32 -6.70 3.66
C CYS A 107 -6.24 -5.96 2.32
N TYR A 108 -5.11 -6.05 1.61
CA TYR A 108 -4.89 -5.30 0.38
C TYR A 108 -5.80 -5.82 -0.74
N SER A 109 -6.69 -4.97 -1.23
CA SER A 109 -7.62 -5.31 -2.31
C SER A 109 -7.98 -4.09 -3.16
N LYS A 110 -8.46 -4.35 -4.38
CA LYS A 110 -8.97 -3.29 -5.27
C LYS A 110 -10.10 -2.49 -4.64
N GLU A 111 -10.98 -3.15 -3.90
CA GLU A 111 -12.06 -2.44 -3.22
C GLU A 111 -11.51 -1.55 -2.10
N LEU A 112 -10.62 -2.05 -1.24
CA LEU A 112 -9.98 -1.26 -0.19
C LEU A 112 -9.28 -0.03 -0.77
N VAL A 113 -8.45 -0.21 -1.81
CA VAL A 113 -7.72 0.90 -2.44
C VAL A 113 -8.69 1.94 -3.01
N LYS A 114 -9.78 1.53 -3.65
CA LYS A 114 -10.82 2.47 -4.13
C LYS A 114 -11.56 3.17 -2.99
N LYS A 115 -11.92 2.45 -1.92
CA LYS A 115 -12.62 2.98 -0.76
C LYS A 115 -11.74 3.94 0.05
N SER A 116 -10.42 3.69 0.09
CA SER A 116 -9.44 4.57 0.75
C SER A 116 -9.46 5.98 0.18
N SER A 117 -9.69 6.11 -1.12
CA SER A 117 -9.78 7.38 -1.86
C SER A 117 -10.94 8.28 -1.41
N SER A 118 -11.77 7.84 -0.46
CA SER A 118 -12.74 8.69 0.22
C SER A 118 -12.10 9.75 1.12
N CYS A 119 -10.89 9.46 1.63
CA CYS A 119 -10.08 10.36 2.48
C CYS A 119 -8.70 10.60 1.86
N PRO A 120 -7.96 11.65 2.26
CA PRO A 120 -6.51 11.70 2.07
C PRO A 120 -5.86 10.47 2.74
N ASN A 121 -5.01 9.74 2.02
CA ASN A 121 -4.46 8.46 2.47
C ASN A 121 -3.08 8.19 1.87
N ASP A 122 -2.03 8.74 2.48
CA ASP A 122 -0.67 8.35 2.13
C ASP A 122 -0.40 6.91 2.61
N HIS A 123 -0.90 6.60 3.80
CA HIS A 123 -0.86 5.27 4.42
C HIS A 123 -2.27 4.84 4.84
N ILE A 124 -2.57 3.57 4.67
CA ILE A 124 -3.86 2.95 4.98
C ILE A 124 -3.63 1.90 6.06
N ILE A 125 -4.41 1.94 7.13
CA ILE A 125 -4.31 1.00 8.24
C ILE A 125 -5.66 0.32 8.43
N VAL A 126 -5.69 -1.00 8.27
CA VAL A 126 -6.87 -1.83 8.53
C VAL A 126 -6.65 -2.58 9.82
N ILE A 127 -7.58 -2.46 10.76
CA ILE A 127 -7.49 -3.12 12.07
C ILE A 127 -8.59 -4.17 12.15
N ASN A 128 -8.20 -5.44 12.16
CA ASN A 128 -9.13 -6.56 12.30
C ASN A 128 -8.80 -7.39 13.55
N ASN A 129 -9.77 -8.21 13.97
CA ASN A 129 -9.63 -9.10 15.11
C ASN A 129 -9.62 -10.54 14.60
N GLU A 130 -8.44 -11.16 14.59
CA GLU A 130 -8.24 -12.54 14.16
C GLU A 130 -7.67 -13.39 15.31
N ASN A 131 -7.39 -14.67 15.05
CA ASN A 131 -6.68 -15.50 16.03
C ASN A 131 -5.32 -14.86 16.39
N ALA A 132 -4.90 -14.95 17.65
CA ALA A 132 -3.63 -14.38 18.11
C ALA A 132 -2.41 -14.86 17.31
N ASN A 133 -2.44 -16.08 16.74
CA ASN A 133 -1.37 -16.65 15.92
C ASN A 133 -1.32 -16.09 14.49
N VAL A 134 -2.35 -15.35 14.05
CA VAL A 134 -2.34 -14.67 12.76
C VAL A 134 -1.48 -13.42 12.89
N ARG A 135 -0.49 -13.30 12.00
CA ARG A 135 0.46 -12.19 11.96
C ARG A 135 -0.17 -10.93 11.39
N SER A 136 0.30 -9.77 11.84
CA SER A 136 0.06 -8.52 11.11
C SER A 136 0.90 -8.50 9.84
N SER A 137 0.61 -7.59 8.92
CA SER A 137 1.42 -7.42 7.72
C SER A 137 1.49 -6.00 7.19
N SER A 138 2.52 -5.72 6.40
CA SER A 138 2.69 -4.48 5.64
C SER A 138 2.92 -4.80 4.16
N TYR A 139 2.09 -4.25 3.29
CA TYR A 139 2.19 -4.40 1.83
C TYR A 139 1.82 -3.09 1.12
N MET A 140 2.64 -2.64 0.19
CA MET A 140 2.47 -1.37 -0.52
C MET A 140 2.35 -0.19 0.46
N ASN A 141 1.21 0.50 0.53
CA ASN A 141 0.92 1.52 1.55
C ASN A 141 -0.15 1.08 2.57
N VAL A 142 -0.43 -0.23 2.65
CA VAL A 142 -1.45 -0.81 3.50
C VAL A 142 -0.81 -1.61 4.64
N LEU A 143 -1.18 -1.29 5.87
CA LEU A 143 -0.89 -2.06 7.06
C LEU A 143 -2.14 -2.85 7.44
N SER A 144 -2.00 -4.16 7.58
CA SER A 144 -3.06 -5.08 8.03
C SER A 144 -2.75 -5.51 9.46
N ILE A 145 -3.37 -4.86 10.45
CA ILE A 145 -3.06 -5.03 11.86
C ILE A 145 -4.05 -5.99 12.51
N ASN A 146 -3.52 -7.08 13.08
CA ASN A 146 -4.29 -7.96 13.94
C ASN A 146 -4.31 -7.40 15.37
N SER A 147 -5.49 -6.98 15.81
CA SER A 147 -5.71 -6.37 17.13
C SER A 147 -5.44 -7.29 18.33
N GLN A 148 -5.21 -8.59 18.12
CA GLN A 148 -4.75 -9.52 19.16
C GLN A 148 -3.22 -9.54 19.36
N ASN A 149 -2.42 -8.96 18.44
CA ASN A 149 -0.97 -8.85 18.60
C ASN A 149 -0.60 -7.68 19.55
N GLN A 150 0.68 -7.58 19.98
CA GLN A 150 1.11 -6.41 20.75
C GLN A 150 0.94 -5.15 19.92
N LYS A 151 0.38 -4.10 20.53
CA LYS A 151 0.01 -2.90 19.79
C LYS A 151 1.20 -2.13 19.22
N THR A 152 2.42 -2.36 19.72
CA THR A 152 3.68 -1.83 19.18
C THR A 152 3.96 -2.31 17.76
N ILE A 153 3.32 -3.40 17.32
CA ILE A 153 3.35 -3.89 15.93
C ILE A 153 2.99 -2.80 14.92
N ILE A 154 2.09 -1.87 15.26
CA ILE A 154 1.75 -0.79 14.32
C ILE A 154 2.97 0.07 13.98
N ALA A 155 3.85 0.34 14.95
CA ALA A 155 5.06 1.10 14.70
C ALA A 155 6.05 0.26 13.88
N HIS A 156 6.18 -1.02 14.18
CA HIS A 156 7.00 -1.93 13.37
C HIS A 156 6.58 -1.95 11.89
N GLU A 157 5.30 -2.24 11.63
CA GLU A 157 4.74 -2.29 10.27
C GLU A 157 4.78 -0.93 9.56
N PHE A 158 4.61 0.16 10.32
CA PHE A 158 4.75 1.51 9.80
C PHE A 158 6.20 1.86 9.49
N GLY A 159 7.19 1.28 10.19
CA GLY A 159 8.61 1.40 9.87
C GLY A 159 8.93 0.87 8.47
N HIS A 160 8.40 -0.31 8.13
CA HIS A 160 8.47 -0.84 6.76
C HIS A 160 7.78 0.09 5.77
N ASN A 161 6.56 0.52 6.08
CA ASN A 161 5.70 1.25 5.15
C ASN A 161 6.13 2.70 4.89
N PHE A 162 6.64 3.37 5.91
CA PHE A 162 6.94 4.79 5.90
C PHE A 162 8.39 5.08 5.53
N ALA A 163 9.33 4.31 6.08
CA ALA A 163 10.76 4.55 5.95
C ALA A 163 11.54 3.42 5.26
N TYR A 164 10.84 2.39 4.76
CA TYR A 164 11.44 1.23 4.10
C TYR A 164 12.53 0.55 4.95
N LEU A 165 12.29 0.47 6.26
CA LEU A 165 13.15 -0.25 7.18
C LEU A 165 13.00 -1.76 6.92
N ALA A 166 14.10 -2.50 6.99
CA ALA A 166 14.10 -3.96 7.00
C ALA A 166 13.98 -4.51 8.42
N ASP A 167 13.64 -5.79 8.53
CA ASP A 167 13.71 -6.53 9.78
C ASP A 167 15.13 -6.69 10.29
N GLU A 168 15.33 -6.43 11.58
CA GLU A 168 16.64 -6.50 12.24
C GLU A 168 16.89 -7.83 12.96
N TYR A 169 15.88 -8.71 13.03
CA TYR A 169 16.07 -10.09 13.49
C TYR A 169 16.65 -10.96 12.36
N VAL A 170 17.12 -12.17 12.72
CA VAL A 170 17.72 -13.12 11.77
C VAL A 170 17.11 -14.51 12.02
N PRO A 171 16.74 -15.24 10.96
CA PRO A 171 16.79 -14.86 9.55
C PRO A 171 15.57 -14.02 9.10
N ALA A 172 15.77 -13.14 8.12
CA ALA A 172 14.72 -12.43 7.38
C ALA A 172 15.18 -12.10 5.95
N LYS A 173 14.25 -11.68 5.07
CA LYS A 173 14.61 -11.20 3.73
C LYS A 173 14.97 -9.71 3.82
N LEU A 174 16.12 -9.35 3.23
CA LEU A 174 16.58 -7.96 3.18
C LEU A 174 16.14 -7.31 1.86
N PRO A 175 15.23 -6.30 1.89
CA PRO A 175 14.90 -5.49 0.72
C PRO A 175 16.13 -4.74 0.21
N ARG A 176 16.22 -4.52 -1.10
CA ARG A 176 17.47 -4.06 -1.72
C ARG A 176 17.87 -2.65 -1.29
N LYS A 177 16.90 -1.74 -1.20
CA LYS A 177 17.13 -0.35 -0.79
C LYS A 177 17.05 -0.10 0.72
N ALA A 178 16.77 -1.11 1.54
CA ALA A 178 16.68 -0.92 2.99
C ALA A 178 18.04 -0.46 3.55
N ARG A 179 18.02 0.65 4.32
CA ARG A 179 19.24 1.31 4.78
C ARG A 179 19.67 0.92 6.20
N ASN A 180 18.77 0.36 7.01
CA ASN A 180 19.03 0.03 8.41
C ASN A 180 19.79 -1.29 8.63
N CYS A 181 19.82 -2.18 7.63
CA CYS A 181 20.67 -3.36 7.61
C CYS A 181 21.80 -3.18 6.61
N VAL A 182 23.04 -3.12 7.10
CA VAL A 182 24.21 -2.77 6.27
C VAL A 182 25.27 -3.85 6.32
N ALA A 183 26.02 -4.01 5.23
CA ALA A 183 27.15 -4.94 5.18
C ALA A 183 28.38 -4.46 5.98
N SER A 184 28.43 -3.18 6.37
CA SER A 184 29.53 -2.63 7.18
C SER A 184 29.09 -1.45 8.06
N CYS A 185 29.63 -1.38 9.28
CA CYS A 185 29.24 -0.43 10.32
C CYS A 185 29.44 1.05 9.95
N GLU A 186 30.29 1.36 8.98
CA GLU A 186 30.61 2.72 8.53
C GLU A 186 29.43 3.37 7.81
N LYS A 187 28.54 2.57 7.22
CA LYS A 187 27.34 3.07 6.52
C LYS A 187 26.33 3.75 7.43
N PHE A 188 26.37 3.45 8.73
CA PHE A 188 25.55 4.14 9.73
C PHE A 188 26.03 5.56 10.07
N SER A 189 27.23 5.94 9.63
CA SER A 189 27.86 7.21 10.01
C SER A 189 27.93 7.36 11.55
N ASP A 190 27.88 8.59 12.07
CA ASP A 190 27.94 8.90 13.51
C ASP A 190 26.56 8.84 14.21
N LYS A 191 25.50 8.40 13.51
CA LYS A 191 24.13 8.40 14.01
C LYS A 191 23.68 6.99 14.36
N LYS A 192 24.33 6.36 15.34
CA LYS A 192 24.04 4.98 15.77
C LYS A 192 24.26 4.78 17.26
N ASP A 193 23.51 3.87 17.87
CA ASP A 193 23.69 3.42 19.25
C ASP A 193 24.87 2.44 19.38
N GLY A 194 25.13 1.68 18.33
CA GLY A 194 26.26 0.78 18.23
C GLY A 194 26.38 0.16 16.85
N CYS A 195 27.07 -0.97 16.78
CA CYS A 195 27.07 -1.81 15.59
C CYS A 195 27.00 -3.26 16.03
N PHE A 196 25.90 -3.92 15.68
CA PHE A 196 25.60 -5.26 16.17
C PHE A 196 25.40 -6.18 14.98
N GLU A 197 26.10 -7.31 14.97
CA GLU A 197 25.98 -8.33 13.94
C GLU A 197 24.61 -9.02 13.99
N GLY A 198 24.11 -9.43 12.82
CA GLY A 198 22.78 -9.96 12.57
C GLY A 198 21.75 -8.85 12.26
N CYS A 199 21.37 -8.71 11.00
CA CYS A 199 20.30 -7.79 10.56
C CYS A 199 19.68 -8.29 9.25
N SER A 200 18.53 -8.94 9.33
CA SER A 200 17.93 -9.82 8.31
C SER A 200 18.82 -11.03 7.93
N LYS A 201 20.12 -10.81 7.72
CA LYS A 201 21.15 -11.80 7.42
C LYS A 201 22.21 -11.80 8.53
N GLU A 202 22.82 -12.96 8.77
CA GLU A 202 23.86 -13.11 9.80
C GLU A 202 25.04 -12.14 9.59
N ASN A 203 25.50 -11.99 8.34
CA ASN A 203 26.66 -11.17 7.99
C ASN A 203 26.33 -9.68 7.73
N TYR A 204 25.18 -9.20 8.19
CA TYR A 204 24.78 -7.80 8.12
C TYR A 204 24.70 -7.22 9.53
N PHE A 205 24.79 -5.90 9.63
CA PHE A 205 24.83 -5.18 10.89
C PHE A 205 23.59 -4.31 11.04
N ARG A 206 23.11 -4.18 12.28
CA ARG A 206 22.10 -3.21 12.73
C ARG A 206 22.74 -2.15 13.62
N SER A 207 22.10 -0.99 13.69
CA SER A 207 22.62 0.19 14.41
C SER A 207 22.25 0.21 15.90
N VAL A 208 21.28 -0.61 16.31
CA VAL A 208 20.75 -0.70 17.68
C VAL A 208 20.70 -2.16 18.13
N ASN A 209 20.97 -2.44 19.41
CA ASN A 209 21.04 -3.84 19.85
C ASN A 209 19.66 -4.53 19.78
N SER A 210 18.61 -3.79 20.14
CA SER A 210 17.22 -4.25 20.16
C SER A 210 16.24 -3.09 19.94
N GLY A 211 16.00 -2.75 18.68
CA GLY A 211 14.98 -1.76 18.29
C GLY A 211 13.62 -2.39 17.95
N ILE A 212 12.63 -1.55 17.65
CA ILE A 212 11.29 -1.95 17.18
C ILE A 212 11.36 -2.89 15.98
N MET A 213 12.30 -2.67 15.05
CA MET A 213 12.48 -3.52 13.87
C MET A 213 13.07 -4.91 14.19
N LYS A 214 13.47 -5.17 15.45
CA LYS A 214 13.98 -6.46 15.92
C LYS A 214 13.04 -7.15 16.91
N SER A 215 12.44 -6.37 17.82
CA SER A 215 11.60 -6.87 18.91
C SER A 215 10.46 -5.89 19.19
N LEU A 216 9.26 -6.42 19.32
CA LEU A 216 8.04 -5.66 19.65
C LEU A 216 7.96 -5.28 21.14
N LEU A 217 8.85 -5.83 21.98
CA LEU A 217 9.02 -5.38 23.36
C LEU A 217 9.69 -4.00 23.46
N SER A 218 10.33 -3.54 22.39
CA SER A 218 10.96 -2.22 22.33
C SER A 218 9.96 -1.17 21.85
N ASN A 219 10.08 0.05 22.39
CA ASN A 219 9.39 1.25 21.90
C ASN A 219 10.39 2.25 21.30
N ASP A 220 11.59 1.78 20.94
CA ASP A 220 12.69 2.59 20.43
C ASP A 220 13.16 2.02 19.08
N TYR A 221 13.28 2.88 18.06
CA TYR A 221 13.84 2.49 16.77
C TYR A 221 15.37 2.47 16.77
N GLY A 222 16.01 3.19 17.69
CA GLY A 222 17.44 3.51 17.65
C GLY A 222 17.75 4.73 16.77
N LEU A 223 18.86 5.40 17.06
CA LEU A 223 19.22 6.71 16.51
C LEU A 223 19.27 6.73 14.97
N PHE A 224 19.75 5.66 14.34
CA PHE A 224 19.88 5.61 12.88
C PHE A 224 18.50 5.50 12.21
N ASN A 225 17.66 4.59 12.70
CA ASN A 225 16.33 4.35 12.16
C ASN A 225 15.42 5.56 12.39
N GLU A 226 15.50 6.19 13.56
CA GLU A 226 14.82 7.47 13.82
C GLU A 226 15.26 8.54 12.81
N ARG A 227 16.55 8.62 12.46
CA ARG A 227 17.01 9.55 11.43
C ARG A 227 16.44 9.24 10.05
N LEU A 228 16.36 7.96 9.67
CA LEU A 228 15.75 7.56 8.39
C LEU A 228 14.26 7.95 8.34
N ILE A 229 13.53 7.79 9.44
CA ILE A 229 12.14 8.23 9.56
C ILE A 229 12.05 9.76 9.47
N LEU A 230 12.95 10.50 10.14
CA LEU A 230 13.01 11.96 10.06
C LEU A 230 13.31 12.46 8.64
N ASP A 231 14.25 11.82 7.92
CA ASP A 231 14.53 12.14 6.51
C ASP A 231 13.23 12.08 5.68
N LYS A 232 12.39 11.06 5.91
CA LYS A 232 11.10 10.91 5.22
C LYS A 232 10.05 11.93 5.62
N ILE A 233 10.00 12.32 6.90
CA ILE A 233 9.15 13.43 7.35
C ILE A 233 9.60 14.74 6.69
N GLU A 234 10.91 14.99 6.61
CA GLU A 234 11.51 16.19 6.00
C GLU A 234 11.29 16.27 4.48
N GLU A 235 11.41 15.14 3.76
CA GLU A 235 11.10 15.03 2.32
C GLU A 235 9.67 15.52 2.00
N GLY A 236 8.70 15.19 2.85
CA GLY A 236 7.32 15.65 2.70
C GLY A 236 7.16 17.17 2.78
N LYS A 237 7.95 17.85 3.63
CA LYS A 237 7.85 19.30 3.87
C LYS A 237 8.22 20.13 2.65
N GLN A 238 9.18 19.66 1.85
CA GLN A 238 9.72 20.42 0.70
C GLN A 238 8.69 20.62 -0.42
N SER A 239 7.61 19.82 -0.44
CA SER A 239 6.54 19.91 -1.45
C SER A 239 5.56 21.08 -1.23
N ILE A 240 5.57 21.75 -0.07
CA ILE A 240 4.59 22.78 0.29
C ILE A 240 5.16 24.18 0.01
N THR A 241 4.98 24.69 -1.21
CA THR A 241 5.31 26.09 -1.54
C THR A 241 4.05 26.97 -1.43
N GLY A 242 3.80 27.53 -0.24
CA GLY A 242 3.28 28.91 -0.14
C GLY A 242 1.77 29.20 -0.01
N PHE A 243 0.87 28.23 0.18
CA PHE A 243 -0.53 28.56 0.53
C PHE A 243 -1.05 27.67 1.66
N VAL A 244 -1.20 28.27 2.85
CA VAL A 244 -1.90 27.65 3.98
C VAL A 244 -3.40 27.74 3.70
N ILE A 245 -4.00 26.66 3.21
CA ILE A 245 -5.44 26.52 3.11
C ILE A 245 -5.89 25.87 4.43
N GLU A 246 -6.75 26.56 5.19
CA GLU A 246 -7.20 26.10 6.52
C GLU A 246 -8.26 24.97 6.47
N SER A 247 -8.73 24.58 5.29
CA SER A 247 -9.83 23.61 5.15
C SER A 247 -9.39 22.25 4.61
N VAL A 248 -9.91 21.17 5.21
CA VAL A 248 -9.73 19.80 4.72
C VAL A 248 -10.10 19.70 3.24
N LYS A 249 -9.14 19.29 2.42
CA LYS A 249 -9.29 19.20 0.96
C LYS A 249 -10.36 18.18 0.58
N ASN A 250 -11.50 18.66 0.08
CA ASN A 250 -12.52 17.78 -0.47
C ASN A 250 -12.06 17.22 -1.83
N CYS A 251 -11.69 15.94 -1.86
CA CYS A 251 -11.24 15.25 -3.07
C CYS A 251 -12.33 14.44 -3.78
N LYS A 252 -13.60 14.53 -3.39
CA LYS A 252 -14.69 13.72 -3.96
C LYS A 252 -14.85 13.85 -5.47
N ASN A 253 -14.51 15.02 -6.02
CA ASN A 253 -14.61 15.31 -7.45
C ASN A 253 -13.26 15.20 -8.19
N LYS A 254 -12.18 14.90 -7.48
CA LYS A 254 -10.88 14.66 -8.11
C LYS A 254 -10.87 13.31 -8.79
N GLU A 255 -10.08 13.21 -9.84
CA GLU A 255 -9.92 11.99 -10.62
C GLU A 255 -8.47 11.51 -10.53
N TYR A 256 -8.29 10.20 -10.56
CA TYR A 256 -7.00 9.55 -10.56
C TYR A 256 -7.02 8.32 -11.46
N TYR A 257 -5.88 8.02 -12.07
CA TYR A 257 -5.63 6.75 -12.73
C TYR A 257 -5.43 5.67 -11.67
N LEU A 258 -6.24 4.62 -11.73
CA LEU A 258 -6.02 3.35 -11.05
C LEU A 258 -5.37 2.39 -12.04
N ILE A 259 -4.09 2.11 -11.84
CA ILE A 259 -3.29 1.19 -12.64
C ILE A 259 -3.22 -0.15 -11.92
N GLU A 260 -3.57 -1.23 -12.62
CA GLU A 260 -3.59 -2.59 -12.09
C GLU A 260 -2.50 -3.39 -12.80
N GLY A 261 -1.61 -4.03 -12.04
CA GLY A 261 -0.52 -4.82 -12.60
C GLY A 261 -0.22 -6.08 -11.81
N GLU A 262 0.66 -6.90 -12.36
CA GLU A 262 1.26 -8.08 -11.71
C GLU A 262 2.77 -7.94 -11.68
N HIS A 263 3.38 -8.50 -10.63
CA HIS A 263 4.82 -8.67 -10.53
C HIS A 263 5.13 -10.17 -10.38
N SER A 264 5.84 -10.73 -11.35
CA SER A 264 6.21 -12.15 -11.35
C SER A 264 7.62 -12.30 -11.94
N ASP A 265 8.49 -13.05 -11.26
CA ASP A 265 9.85 -13.35 -11.72
C ASP A 265 10.70 -12.11 -12.08
N GLY A 266 10.49 -10.99 -11.37
CA GLY A 266 11.19 -9.72 -11.60
C GLY A 266 10.62 -8.90 -12.76
N GLU A 267 9.57 -9.38 -13.44
CA GLU A 267 8.88 -8.67 -14.50
C GLU A 267 7.60 -8.00 -13.98
N ILE A 268 7.35 -6.77 -14.42
CA ILE A 268 6.11 -6.04 -14.16
C ILE A 268 5.27 -5.98 -15.42
N LYS A 269 4.00 -6.38 -15.30
CA LYS A 269 3.02 -6.31 -16.38
C LYS A 269 1.79 -5.51 -15.95
N ILE A 270 1.47 -4.46 -16.70
CA ILE A 270 0.21 -3.73 -16.52
C ILE A 270 -0.93 -4.49 -17.20
N LYS A 271 -1.98 -4.77 -16.43
CA LYS A 271 -3.20 -5.45 -16.89
C LYS A 271 -4.28 -4.48 -17.30
N ASN A 272 -4.49 -3.45 -16.48
CA ASN A 272 -5.64 -2.57 -16.61
C ASN A 272 -5.29 -1.15 -16.15
N LYS A 273 -6.07 -0.21 -16.65
CA LYS A 273 -6.01 1.20 -16.26
C LYS A 273 -7.41 1.78 -16.32
N ASN A 274 -7.84 2.45 -15.25
CA ASN A 274 -9.15 3.08 -15.15
C ASN A 274 -9.02 4.48 -14.57
N ILE A 275 -9.98 5.36 -14.87
CA ILE A 275 -10.12 6.62 -14.13
C ILE A 275 -11.14 6.42 -13.03
N GLU A 276 -10.74 6.75 -11.81
CA GLU A 276 -11.51 6.65 -10.58
C GLU A 276 -11.64 8.02 -9.93
N LYS A 277 -12.59 8.16 -9.01
CA LYS A 277 -12.81 9.41 -8.27
C LYS A 277 -12.30 9.30 -6.84
N GLY A 278 -11.76 10.39 -6.32
CA GLY A 278 -11.33 10.52 -4.93
C GLY A 278 -9.91 11.06 -4.77
N CYS A 279 -9.40 10.90 -3.55
CA CYS A 279 -8.04 11.22 -3.16
C CYS A 279 -7.05 10.18 -3.69
N VAL A 280 -5.96 10.64 -4.30
CA VAL A 280 -4.92 9.77 -4.87
C VAL A 280 -4.11 9.09 -3.77
N GLY A 281 -3.67 9.84 -2.75
CA GLY A 281 -2.76 9.29 -1.74
C GLY A 281 -1.38 8.94 -2.31
N LYS A 282 -0.62 8.11 -1.58
CA LYS A 282 0.65 7.51 -2.02
C LYS A 282 0.47 6.01 -2.25
N ASN A 283 1.46 5.38 -2.90
CA ASN A 283 1.45 3.95 -3.22
C ASN A 283 2.43 3.12 -2.37
N GLY A 284 3.12 3.76 -1.43
CA GLY A 284 4.08 3.13 -0.51
C GLY A 284 5.49 3.64 -0.78
N ILE A 285 6.47 2.81 -0.43
CA ILE A 285 7.89 3.04 -0.67
C ILE A 285 8.54 1.72 -1.09
N GLY A 286 9.56 1.75 -1.94
CA GLY A 286 10.18 0.51 -2.36
C GLY A 286 11.22 0.54 -3.47
N ASP A 287 11.51 -0.66 -3.96
CA ASP A 287 12.55 -0.87 -4.95
C ASP A 287 12.17 -0.33 -6.35
N PHE A 288 10.89 -0.17 -6.64
CA PHE A 288 10.38 0.36 -7.91
C PHE A 288 9.96 1.82 -7.80
N ASN A 289 10.07 2.54 -8.93
CA ASN A 289 9.53 3.88 -9.08
C ASN A 289 8.44 3.88 -10.16
N TYR A 290 7.55 4.84 -10.15
CA TYR A 290 6.69 5.17 -11.28
C TYR A 290 6.80 6.65 -11.63
N ALA A 291 6.51 7.00 -12.87
CA ALA A 291 6.45 8.38 -13.34
C ALA A 291 5.26 8.60 -14.28
N LEU A 292 4.62 9.76 -14.14
CA LEU A 292 3.60 10.24 -15.08
C LEU A 292 4.26 11.20 -16.07
N ILE A 293 4.34 10.81 -17.34
CA ILE A 293 5.03 11.57 -18.39
C ILE A 293 4.03 12.38 -19.20
N LYS A 294 4.32 13.67 -19.37
CA LYS A 294 3.51 14.59 -20.19
C LYS A 294 3.82 14.47 -21.67
N THR A 295 2.98 15.08 -22.51
CA THR A 295 3.19 15.15 -23.96
C THR A 295 4.50 15.81 -24.37
N ASP A 296 5.03 16.74 -23.56
CA ASP A 296 6.33 17.39 -23.77
C ASP A 296 7.55 16.56 -23.30
N GLY A 297 7.31 15.38 -22.73
CA GLY A 297 8.33 14.47 -22.21
C GLY A 297 8.78 14.78 -20.78
N SER A 298 8.24 15.80 -20.12
CA SER A 298 8.54 16.08 -18.71
C SER A 298 7.78 15.13 -17.77
N ALA A 299 8.40 14.79 -16.64
CA ALA A 299 7.73 14.07 -15.57
C ALA A 299 6.85 15.04 -14.77
N ALA A 300 5.55 14.74 -14.69
CA ALA A 300 4.62 15.50 -13.85
C ALA A 300 4.75 15.11 -12.38
N ILE A 301 4.90 13.81 -12.12
CA ILE A 301 4.86 13.18 -10.80
C ILE A 301 5.72 11.93 -10.86
N ASP A 302 6.44 11.67 -9.78
CA ASP A 302 7.09 10.41 -9.50
C ASP A 302 6.68 9.87 -8.12
N GLY A 303 6.97 8.60 -7.88
CA GLY A 303 6.74 7.97 -6.59
C GLY A 303 7.34 6.58 -6.53
N GLU A 304 7.42 6.03 -5.32
CA GLU A 304 7.99 4.71 -5.04
C GLU A 304 6.89 3.70 -4.69
N PHE A 305 7.19 2.40 -4.86
CA PHE A 305 6.33 1.31 -4.39
C PHE A 305 7.10 -0.02 -4.33
N ASN A 306 6.52 -1.01 -3.63
CA ASN A 306 7.05 -2.37 -3.55
C ASN A 306 5.96 -3.41 -3.80
N PRO A 307 5.86 -3.98 -5.02
CA PRO A 307 4.86 -4.98 -5.33
C PRO A 307 5.28 -6.39 -4.90
N GLU A 308 6.54 -6.62 -4.48
CA GLU A 308 7.12 -7.96 -4.24
C GLU A 308 6.90 -8.44 -2.79
N PHE A 309 7.18 -7.60 -1.78
CA PHE A 309 7.26 -8.04 -0.39
C PHE A 309 6.03 -7.71 0.43
N ILE A 310 5.49 -8.74 1.08
CA ILE A 310 4.58 -8.63 2.21
C ILE A 310 5.41 -8.95 3.46
N PHE A 311 5.68 -7.93 4.28
CA PHE A 311 6.29 -8.11 5.60
C PHE A 311 5.23 -8.68 6.54
N THR A 312 5.59 -9.67 7.37
CA THR A 312 4.63 -10.32 8.26
C THR A 312 5.26 -10.63 9.59
N ASP A 313 4.69 -10.10 10.67
CA ASP A 313 5.31 -10.15 11.98
C ASP A 313 4.32 -10.47 13.10
N ILE A 314 4.82 -11.20 14.09
CA ILE A 314 4.11 -11.53 15.32
C ILE A 314 5.10 -11.67 16.47
N ASP A 315 4.59 -11.39 17.66
CA ASP A 315 5.24 -11.71 18.92
C ASP A 315 5.38 -13.21 19.15
N SER A 316 6.55 -13.64 19.56
CA SER A 316 6.69 -14.88 20.32
C SER A 316 6.43 -14.66 21.81
N GLU A 317 6.18 -15.74 22.56
CA GLU A 317 6.08 -15.68 24.02
C GLU A 317 7.37 -15.17 24.69
N SER A 318 8.52 -15.28 24.02
CA SER A 318 9.80 -14.71 24.48
C SER A 318 9.97 -13.22 24.15
N GLY A 319 9.05 -12.63 23.37
CA GLY A 319 9.11 -11.25 22.89
C GLY A 319 10.13 -11.02 21.77
N GLU A 320 10.70 -12.09 21.22
CA GLU A 320 11.38 -12.05 19.92
C GLU A 320 10.33 -11.99 18.80
N ILE A 321 10.62 -11.26 17.74
CA ILE A 321 9.75 -11.27 16.56
C ILE A 321 10.01 -12.57 15.80
N ILE A 322 8.92 -13.27 15.46
CA ILE A 322 8.96 -14.37 14.49
C ILE A 322 8.24 -13.86 13.24
N GLY A 323 8.99 -13.26 12.34
CA GLY A 323 8.44 -12.80 11.08
C GLY A 323 8.87 -13.64 9.89
N ASP A 324 8.21 -13.39 8.76
CA ASP A 324 8.58 -13.91 7.46
C ASP A 324 8.25 -12.87 6.39
N VAL A 325 9.04 -12.82 5.33
CA VAL A 325 8.79 -11.93 4.20
C VAL A 325 8.22 -12.77 3.07
N LEU A 326 6.91 -12.66 2.88
CA LEU A 326 6.20 -13.39 1.86
C LEU A 326 6.30 -12.67 0.51
N ILE A 327 6.30 -13.44 -0.57
CA ILE A 327 6.21 -12.90 -1.93
C ILE A 327 4.72 -12.74 -2.26
N ASN A 328 4.34 -11.54 -2.68
CA ASN A 328 3.02 -11.32 -3.24
C ASN A 328 2.95 -11.95 -4.65
N GLU A 329 2.04 -12.91 -4.82
CA GLU A 329 1.73 -13.53 -6.11
C GLU A 329 0.52 -12.87 -6.80
N GLY A 330 -0.10 -11.89 -6.13
CA GLY A 330 -1.31 -11.21 -6.57
C GLY A 330 -1.06 -9.96 -7.41
N GLU A 331 -2.14 -9.21 -7.59
CA GLU A 331 -2.09 -7.92 -8.29
C GLU A 331 -1.61 -6.80 -7.37
N PHE A 332 -0.88 -5.84 -7.94
CA PHE A 332 -0.62 -4.55 -7.30
C PHE A 332 -1.46 -3.46 -7.96
N LEU A 333 -1.72 -2.40 -7.18
CA LEU A 333 -2.54 -1.27 -7.58
C LEU A 333 -1.76 0.03 -7.33
N LEU A 334 -1.70 0.88 -8.35
CA LEU A 334 -1.11 2.21 -8.25
C LEU A 334 -2.15 3.28 -8.52
N LYS A 335 -2.12 4.33 -7.70
CA LYS A 335 -2.92 5.53 -7.87
C LYS A 335 -2.00 6.66 -8.36
N ALA A 336 -2.35 7.28 -9.46
CA ALA A 336 -1.69 8.48 -9.97
C ALA A 336 -2.73 9.54 -10.30
N PRO A 337 -2.54 10.81 -9.98
CA PRO A 337 -3.56 11.81 -10.29
C PRO A 337 -3.67 12.01 -11.79
N VAL A 338 -4.86 12.37 -12.24
CA VAL A 338 -5.05 12.83 -13.62
C VAL A 338 -4.43 14.23 -13.73
N VAL A 339 -3.43 14.36 -14.60
CA VAL A 339 -2.77 15.63 -14.92
C VAL A 339 -3.07 15.97 -16.38
N GLU A 340 -3.35 17.25 -16.66
CA GLU A 340 -3.54 17.72 -18.03
C GLU A 340 -2.30 17.40 -18.87
N ASP A 341 -2.53 17.02 -20.14
CA ASP A 341 -1.48 16.60 -21.09
C ASP A 341 -0.65 15.38 -20.65
N SER A 342 -1.19 14.51 -19.79
CA SER A 342 -0.55 13.22 -19.49
C SER A 342 -0.56 12.30 -20.71
N LYS A 343 0.62 11.86 -21.14
CA LYS A 343 0.83 10.99 -22.30
C LYS A 343 0.98 9.53 -21.89
N SER A 344 1.81 9.23 -20.91
CA SER A 344 2.10 7.87 -20.48
C SER A 344 2.38 7.74 -18.99
N PHE A 345 2.24 6.52 -18.49
CA PHE A 345 2.63 6.10 -17.16
C PHE A 345 3.75 5.08 -17.30
N GLU A 346 4.90 5.39 -16.70
CA GLU A 346 6.12 4.57 -16.75
C GLU A 346 6.37 3.96 -15.38
N ILE A 347 6.85 2.72 -15.35
CA ILE A 347 7.42 2.09 -14.16
C ILE A 347 8.91 1.86 -14.41
N LEU A 348 9.72 2.21 -13.42
CA LEU A 348 11.16 2.16 -13.47
C LEU A 348 11.73 1.24 -12.39
N SER A 349 12.82 0.55 -12.72
CA SER A 349 13.68 -0.15 -11.77
C SER A 349 15.11 0.30 -11.99
N ASP A 350 15.79 0.72 -10.92
CA ASP A 350 17.16 1.28 -10.98
C ASP A 350 17.36 2.43 -11.99
N GLY A 351 16.30 3.21 -12.21
CA GLY A 351 16.28 4.33 -13.15
C GLY A 351 16.03 3.95 -14.61
N GLU A 352 15.84 2.67 -14.92
CA GLU A 352 15.49 2.19 -16.26
C GLU A 352 13.99 1.92 -16.36
N VAL A 353 13.35 2.38 -17.44
CA VAL A 353 11.93 2.11 -17.72
C VAL A 353 11.76 0.63 -18.08
N ILE A 354 11.01 -0.09 -17.26
CA ILE A 354 10.73 -1.53 -17.45
C ILE A 354 9.36 -1.79 -18.06
N THR A 355 8.40 -0.87 -17.87
CA THR A 355 7.10 -0.93 -18.53
C THR A 355 6.51 0.47 -18.71
N GLU A 356 5.75 0.66 -19.79
CA GLU A 356 5.08 1.92 -20.13
C GLU A 356 3.67 1.61 -20.62
N ILE A 357 2.70 2.43 -20.20
CA ILE A 357 1.36 2.45 -20.79
C ILE A 357 1.01 3.86 -21.27
N ASN A 358 0.47 3.95 -22.49
CA ASN A 358 -0.11 5.19 -23.01
C ASN A 358 -1.38 5.53 -22.20
N LEU A 359 -1.61 6.79 -21.84
CA LEU A 359 -2.79 7.26 -21.08
C LEU A 359 -3.82 7.99 -21.95
N GLU A 360 -3.50 8.28 -23.21
CA GLU A 360 -4.38 8.91 -24.17
C GLU A 360 -5.62 8.02 -24.44
N GLY A 361 -6.77 8.67 -24.57
CA GLY A 361 -8.02 8.02 -24.96
C GLY A 361 -8.73 7.22 -23.85
N ILE A 362 -8.25 7.23 -22.60
CA ILE A 362 -8.99 6.66 -21.46
C ILE A 362 -10.30 7.43 -21.24
N ASP A 363 -10.30 8.74 -21.49
CA ASP A 363 -11.47 9.61 -21.38
C ASP A 363 -12.42 9.58 -22.57
N ASN A 364 -12.15 8.75 -23.60
CA ASN A 364 -13.06 8.57 -24.72
C ASN A 364 -14.29 7.76 -24.26
N LYS A 365 -15.11 8.39 -23.39
CA LYS A 365 -16.51 8.03 -23.17
C LYS A 365 -17.10 7.82 -24.56
N PRO A 366 -17.65 6.63 -24.87
CA PRO A 366 -18.23 6.38 -26.17
C PRO A 366 -19.22 7.51 -26.46
N CYS A 367 -18.96 8.28 -27.53
CA CYS A 367 -19.70 9.48 -27.85
C CYS A 367 -21.19 9.22 -27.64
N LYS A 368 -21.77 9.83 -26.61
CA LYS A 368 -23.19 9.71 -26.33
C LYS A 368 -23.87 10.37 -27.53
N LYS A 369 -24.39 9.56 -28.48
CA LYS A 369 -25.18 10.06 -29.61
C LYS A 369 -26.25 10.96 -28.99
N LEU A 370 -26.11 12.27 -29.20
CA LEU A 370 -27.17 13.23 -28.91
C LEU A 370 -28.37 12.74 -29.72
N LYS A 371 -29.42 12.32 -29.02
CA LYS A 371 -30.70 11.96 -29.61
C LYS A 371 -31.55 13.20 -29.80
#